data_AF-A0A7V8XV58-F1
#
_entry.id   AF-A0A7V8XV58-F1
#
_cell.length_a   1.000
_cell.length_b   1.000
_cell.length_c   1.000
_cell.angle_alpha   90.00
_cell.angle_beta   90.00
_cell.angle_gamma   90.00
#
_symmetry.space_group_name_H-M   'P 1'
#
loop_
_entity.id
_entity.type
_entity.pdbx_description
1 polymer ?
#
loop_
_entity_poly.entity_id
_entity_poly.type
_entity_poly.pdbx_seq_one_letter_code
_entity_poly.pdbx_strand_id
1 'polypeptide(L)'
;MSRTSQPVTALTLGLLLFAFGSPVNAEPISISKPFEYTGFVHPRYGSFNDLRIGIFGSLGPVFPEWLPLFWEHRLTTAQVGSTYSVDAVSDPNFLTLASILTNGEDDLMRLTILVDPGGTGRHQQVRESEFFAGLLPPGYGPDLVGYQVSRINLTVGRLGVTRNPVFGQDIDLAYTFSFEADASAVPEPGTLGLVGAGIAALLARTGRRRRGEIPTDNSLTA
;
A
#
# COMPACT_ATOMS: atom_id res chain seq x y z
N MET A 1 25.77 -71.54 -14.20
CA MET A 1 25.74 -70.12 -14.62
C MET A 1 24.44 -69.51 -14.11
N SER A 2 24.50 -68.81 -12.97
CA SER A 2 23.35 -68.21 -12.29
C SER A 2 23.30 -66.72 -12.62
N ARG A 3 22.19 -66.22 -13.19
CA ARG A 3 21.95 -64.79 -13.39
C ARG A 3 21.13 -64.27 -12.23
N THR A 4 21.79 -63.49 -11.37
CA THR A 4 21.21 -62.74 -10.27
C THR A 4 20.35 -61.61 -10.83
N SER A 5 19.04 -61.67 -10.64
CA SER A 5 18.12 -60.55 -10.90
C SER A 5 18.23 -59.52 -9.78
N GLN A 6 18.55 -58.27 -10.12
CA GLN A 6 18.44 -57.16 -9.16
C GLN A 6 16.99 -56.62 -9.13
N PRO A 7 16.45 -56.27 -7.95
CA PRO A 7 15.16 -55.60 -7.85
C PRO A 7 15.31 -54.12 -8.23
N VAL A 8 14.40 -53.64 -9.09
CA VAL A 8 14.23 -52.22 -9.40
C VAL A 8 13.57 -51.55 -8.20
N THR A 9 14.32 -50.71 -7.48
CA THR A 9 13.82 -49.89 -6.38
C THR A 9 12.83 -48.87 -6.92
N ALA A 10 11.54 -49.06 -6.61
CA ALA A 10 10.51 -48.08 -6.89
C ALA A 10 10.75 -46.83 -6.03
N LEU A 11 11.15 -45.74 -6.67
CA LEU A 11 11.32 -44.44 -6.03
C LEU A 11 9.91 -43.84 -5.79
N THR A 12 9.40 -43.98 -4.56
CA THR A 12 8.14 -43.35 -4.15
C THR A 12 8.38 -41.84 -4.02
N LEU A 13 7.93 -41.07 -5.01
CA LEU A 13 7.90 -39.61 -4.95
C LEU A 13 6.87 -39.19 -3.89
N GLY A 14 7.32 -38.88 -2.68
CA GLY A 14 6.51 -38.23 -1.66
C GLY A 14 6.22 -36.80 -2.08
N LEU A 15 5.09 -36.60 -2.76
CA LEU A 15 4.59 -35.26 -3.08
C LEU A 15 4.04 -34.64 -1.79
N LEU A 16 4.88 -33.88 -1.08
CA LEU A 16 4.45 -33.03 0.02
C LEU A 16 3.62 -31.89 -0.59
N LEU A 17 2.29 -32.03 -0.60
CA LEU A 17 1.40 -30.89 -0.83
C LEU A 17 1.51 -29.97 0.39
N PHE A 18 2.30 -28.91 0.27
CA PHE A 18 2.11 -27.75 1.13
C PHE A 18 0.75 -27.14 0.79
N ALA A 19 -0.14 -27.09 1.79
CA ALA A 19 -1.39 -26.36 1.68
C ALA A 19 -1.06 -24.87 1.57
N PHE A 20 -1.13 -24.33 0.35
CA PHE A 20 -1.00 -22.90 0.10
C PHE A 20 -2.36 -22.24 0.28
N GLY A 21 -2.36 -21.12 1.02
CA GLY A 21 -3.54 -20.45 1.56
C GLY A 21 -4.61 -20.16 0.51
N SER A 22 -5.86 -20.39 0.90
CA SER A 22 -7.01 -19.83 0.21
C SER A 22 -6.79 -18.33 -0.03
N PRO A 23 -7.28 -17.75 -1.13
CA PRO A 23 -7.38 -16.29 -1.24
C PRO A 23 -8.26 -15.86 -0.08
N VAL A 24 -7.63 -15.34 0.97
CA VAL A 24 -8.34 -14.70 2.06
C VAL A 24 -9.09 -13.59 1.36
N ASN A 25 -10.42 -13.59 1.43
CA ASN A 25 -11.18 -12.38 1.22
C ASN A 25 -10.63 -11.41 2.26
N ALA A 26 -9.60 -10.66 1.88
CA ALA A 26 -8.92 -9.78 2.78
C ALA A 26 -9.94 -8.70 3.10
N GLU A 27 -10.48 -8.78 4.31
CA GLU A 27 -11.40 -7.77 4.79
C GLU A 27 -10.72 -6.41 4.61
N PRO A 28 -11.47 -5.39 4.17
CA PRO A 28 -10.95 -4.03 4.12
C PRO A 28 -10.28 -3.70 5.45
N ILE A 29 -9.01 -3.32 5.40
CA ILE A 29 -8.30 -2.82 6.57
C ILE A 29 -8.47 -1.31 6.61
N SER A 30 -8.76 -0.80 7.81
CA SER A 30 -8.68 0.61 8.13
C SER A 30 -7.44 0.82 8.97
N ILE A 31 -6.49 1.58 8.43
CA ILE A 31 -5.24 1.90 9.10
C ILE A 31 -5.33 3.33 9.59
N SER A 32 -5.35 3.56 10.90
CA SER A 32 -5.49 4.88 11.50
C SER A 32 -4.27 5.28 12.33
N LYS A 33 -3.69 6.45 12.05
CA LYS A 33 -2.58 7.02 12.85
C LYS A 33 -2.67 8.54 12.98
N PRO A 34 -2.42 9.09 14.19
CA PRO A 34 -2.46 10.52 14.40
C PRO A 34 -1.18 11.23 13.93
N PHE A 35 -1.35 12.40 13.34
CA PHE A 35 -0.35 13.46 13.23
C PHE A 35 -0.58 14.46 14.34
N GLU A 36 0.43 14.68 15.18
CA GLU A 36 0.36 15.62 16.30
C GLU A 36 1.44 16.70 16.19
N TYR A 37 1.05 17.94 16.48
CA TYR A 37 1.95 19.07 16.53
C TYR A 37 1.55 20.07 17.61
N THR A 38 2.54 20.68 18.23
CA THR A 38 2.39 21.88 19.07
C THR A 38 3.63 22.74 18.89
N GLY A 39 3.45 24.00 18.49
CA GLY A 39 4.54 24.93 18.26
C GLY A 39 4.02 26.29 17.77
N PHE A 40 4.91 27.14 17.25
CA PHE A 40 4.53 28.45 16.73
C PHE A 40 4.78 28.57 15.22
N VAL A 41 4.01 29.43 14.55
CA VAL A 41 4.13 29.78 13.14
C VAL A 41 4.14 31.30 13.02
N HIS A 42 4.98 31.83 12.13
CA HIS A 42 5.05 33.26 11.85
C HIS A 42 4.17 33.58 10.64
N PRO A 43 2.92 34.07 10.83
CA PRO A 43 2.08 34.48 9.71
C PRO A 43 2.69 35.73 9.04
N ARG A 44 2.78 35.72 7.71
CA ARG A 44 3.11 36.93 6.94
C ARG A 44 1.90 37.84 6.77
N TYR A 45 0.68 37.31 6.83
CA TYR A 45 -0.54 38.04 6.45
C TYR A 45 -1.77 37.76 7.34
N GLY A 46 -1.59 37.59 8.66
CA GLY A 46 -2.65 37.77 9.68
C GLY A 46 -4.02 37.08 9.48
N SER A 47 -4.17 36.12 8.56
CA SER A 47 -5.46 35.49 8.23
C SER A 47 -5.31 34.09 7.65
N PHE A 48 -6.01 33.12 8.25
CA PHE A 48 -6.02 31.70 7.88
C PHE A 48 -7.07 31.39 6.83
N ASN A 49 -6.66 30.81 5.70
CA ASN A 49 -7.60 30.40 4.65
C ASN A 49 -7.48 28.93 4.18
N ASP A 50 -6.33 28.22 4.30
CA ASP A 50 -6.16 26.92 3.60
C ASP A 50 -5.50 25.79 4.44
N LEU A 51 -6.15 24.61 4.53
CA LEU A 51 -5.49 23.33 4.81
C LEU A 51 -5.06 22.66 3.50
N ARG A 52 -3.89 22.00 3.50
CA ARG A 52 -3.43 21.20 2.36
C ARG A 52 -2.71 19.94 2.85
N ILE A 53 -3.22 18.76 2.51
CA ILE A 53 -2.51 17.51 2.82
C ILE A 53 -1.97 16.95 1.52
N GLY A 54 -0.66 16.73 1.45
CA GLY A 54 -0.03 16.14 0.27
C GLY A 54 1.08 15.21 0.73
N ILE A 55 1.08 13.98 0.24
CA ILE A 55 2.15 13.01 0.50
C ILE A 55 3.27 13.24 -0.53
N PHE A 56 4.51 12.98 -0.14
CA PHE A 56 5.69 13.18 -0.98
C PHE A 56 6.36 11.81 -1.23
N GLY A 57 6.32 11.34 -2.48
CA GLY A 57 7.19 10.24 -2.90
C GLY A 57 8.67 10.62 -2.72
N SER A 58 9.51 9.66 -2.32
CA SER A 58 10.94 9.76 -1.98
C SER A 58 11.88 10.03 -3.18
N LEU A 59 11.39 10.58 -4.29
CA LEU A 59 12.20 10.74 -5.50
C LEU A 59 12.66 12.19 -5.72
N GLY A 60 13.63 12.63 -4.92
CA GLY A 60 14.60 13.69 -5.27
C GLY A 60 14.12 15.16 -5.22
N PRO A 61 15.07 16.11 -5.36
CA PRO A 61 14.84 17.55 -5.11
C PRO A 61 14.09 18.30 -6.22
N VAL A 62 13.54 17.61 -7.23
CA VAL A 62 12.93 18.24 -8.42
C VAL A 62 11.64 17.51 -8.82
N PHE A 63 10.53 17.78 -8.12
CA PHE A 63 9.20 17.66 -8.71
C PHE A 63 8.46 19.00 -8.56
N PRO A 64 7.95 19.60 -9.65
CA PRO A 64 7.23 20.87 -9.61
C PRO A 64 5.76 20.74 -9.20
N GLU A 65 5.24 19.56 -8.88
CA GLU A 65 3.79 19.36 -8.78
C GLU A 65 3.44 18.82 -7.40
N TRP A 66 3.09 19.76 -6.51
CA TRP A 66 2.34 19.43 -5.32
C TRP A 66 1.09 18.67 -5.77
N LEU A 67 0.90 17.43 -5.30
CA LEU A 67 -0.33 16.66 -5.48
C LEU A 67 -1.14 16.70 -4.18
N PRO A 68 -1.75 17.85 -3.85
CA PRO A 68 -2.56 17.99 -2.67
C PRO A 68 -3.81 17.13 -2.84
N LEU A 69 -4.13 16.38 -1.80
CA LEU A 69 -5.51 16.05 -1.50
C LEU A 69 -6.11 17.18 -0.66
N PHE A 70 -7.44 17.24 -0.66
CA PHE A 70 -8.18 18.16 0.22
C PHE A 70 -7.79 19.63 -0.04
N TRP A 71 -7.63 20.00 -1.30
CA TRP A 71 -7.35 21.39 -1.67
C TRP A 71 -8.54 22.30 -1.30
N GLU A 72 -8.27 23.57 -0.99
CA GLU A 72 -9.28 24.60 -0.67
C GLU A 72 -10.16 24.36 0.57
N HIS A 73 -9.80 23.41 1.45
CA HIS A 73 -10.51 23.27 2.71
C HIS A 73 -10.04 24.30 3.75
N ARG A 74 -10.93 25.23 4.10
CA ARG A 74 -10.69 26.13 5.22
C ARG A 74 -10.83 25.39 6.55
N LEU A 75 -9.75 25.34 7.33
CA LEU A 75 -9.77 24.84 8.70
C LEU A 75 -9.90 25.97 9.72
N THR A 76 -10.87 25.80 10.61
CA THR A 76 -11.06 26.58 11.84
C THR A 76 -11.39 25.61 12.96
N THR A 77 -11.48 26.10 14.20
CA THR A 77 -11.88 25.26 15.34
C THR A 77 -13.29 24.67 15.18
N ALA A 78 -14.13 25.23 14.31
CA ALA A 78 -15.45 24.68 13.99
C ALA A 78 -15.40 23.33 13.26
N GLN A 79 -14.27 23.00 12.61
CA GLN A 79 -14.08 21.73 11.89
C GLN A 79 -13.55 20.60 12.79
N VAL A 80 -13.28 20.85 14.08
CA VAL A 80 -12.88 19.79 15.01
C VAL A 80 -13.97 18.73 15.11
N GLY A 81 -13.58 17.46 14.97
CA GLY A 81 -14.46 16.30 14.87
C GLY A 81 -14.95 16.00 13.44
N SER A 82 -14.67 16.86 12.46
CA SER A 82 -15.05 16.61 11.06
C SER A 82 -14.09 15.62 10.39
N THR A 83 -14.62 14.80 9.49
CA THR A 83 -13.86 13.90 8.63
C THR A 83 -13.99 14.35 7.18
N TYR A 84 -12.86 14.51 6.51
CA TYR A 84 -12.77 14.76 5.08
C TYR A 84 -12.40 13.44 4.39
N SER A 85 -13.12 13.10 3.32
CA SER A 85 -12.89 11.87 2.57
C SER A 85 -12.57 12.19 1.12
N VAL A 86 -11.59 11.49 0.55
CA VAL A 86 -11.30 11.52 -0.89
C VAL A 86 -11.16 10.12 -1.46
N ASP A 87 -11.59 9.96 -2.69
CA ASP A 87 -11.45 8.78 -3.52
C ASP A 87 -11.16 9.17 -4.98
N ALA A 88 -11.06 8.17 -5.85
CA ALA A 88 -10.76 8.35 -7.27
C ALA A 88 -11.83 9.16 -8.04
N VAL A 89 -13.04 9.33 -7.47
CA VAL A 89 -14.11 10.11 -8.09
C VAL A 89 -14.04 11.56 -7.63
N SER A 90 -13.75 11.79 -6.35
CA SER A 90 -13.78 13.14 -5.76
C SER A 90 -12.53 13.97 -6.06
N ASP A 91 -11.37 13.34 -6.26
CA ASP A 91 -10.08 14.04 -6.39
C ASP A 91 -9.21 13.43 -7.51
N PRO A 92 -8.79 14.22 -8.52
CA PRO A 92 -7.97 13.71 -9.64
C PRO A 92 -6.58 13.23 -9.20
N ASN A 93 -6.07 13.71 -8.06
CA ASN A 93 -4.74 13.33 -7.56
C ASN A 93 -4.77 12.03 -6.74
N PHE A 94 -5.96 11.52 -6.39
CA PHE A 94 -6.11 10.35 -5.53
C PHE A 94 -5.39 9.11 -6.08
N LEU A 95 -5.53 8.82 -7.37
CA LEU A 95 -4.93 7.61 -7.96
C LEU A 95 -3.39 7.66 -7.93
N THR A 96 -2.80 8.83 -8.18
CA THR A 96 -1.34 8.99 -8.07
C THR A 96 -0.89 8.78 -6.64
N LEU A 97 -1.64 9.32 -5.67
CA LEU A 97 -1.34 9.11 -4.27
C LEU A 97 -1.41 7.64 -3.84
N ALA A 98 -2.50 6.97 -4.21
CA ALA A 98 -2.69 5.56 -3.93
C ALA A 98 -1.56 4.71 -4.54
N SER A 99 -1.06 5.08 -5.72
CA SER A 99 0.07 4.38 -6.35
C SER A 99 1.39 4.57 -5.59
N ILE A 100 1.60 5.72 -4.96
CA ILE A 100 2.78 5.98 -4.12
C ILE A 100 2.67 5.14 -2.84
N LEU A 101 1.54 5.17 -2.15
CA LEU A 101 1.30 4.40 -0.92
C LEU A 101 1.38 2.87 -1.06
N THR A 102 1.52 2.35 -2.29
CA THR A 102 1.46 0.91 -2.61
C THR A 102 2.62 0.45 -3.49
N ASN A 103 3.64 1.29 -3.69
CA ASN A 103 4.75 1.03 -4.61
C ASN A 103 5.86 0.12 -4.03
N GLY A 104 5.83 -0.18 -2.73
CA GLY A 104 6.84 -0.98 -2.03
C GLY A 104 8.09 -0.21 -1.61
N GLU A 105 8.14 1.10 -1.83
CA GLU A 105 9.25 1.98 -1.46
C GLU A 105 8.96 2.67 -0.11
N ASP A 106 10.00 3.11 0.60
CA ASP A 106 9.84 3.80 1.88
C ASP A 106 9.74 5.32 1.67
N ASP A 107 8.54 5.78 1.29
CA ASP A 107 8.31 7.18 0.94
C ASP A 107 8.07 8.09 2.16
N LEU A 108 8.01 9.40 1.93
CA LEU A 108 7.77 10.40 2.99
C LEU A 108 6.32 10.89 2.96
N MET A 109 5.55 10.47 3.94
CA MET A 109 4.26 11.09 4.20
C MET A 109 4.47 12.50 4.78
N ARG A 110 3.75 13.49 4.23
CA ARG A 110 3.76 14.86 4.75
C ARG A 110 2.35 15.35 5.02
N LEU A 111 2.16 15.93 6.19
CA LEU A 111 1.00 16.75 6.50
C LEU A 111 1.42 18.22 6.43
N THR A 112 0.69 19.07 5.70
CA THR A 112 0.97 20.52 5.65
C THR A 112 -0.23 21.32 6.16
N ILE A 113 0.03 22.39 6.89
CA ILE A 113 -0.98 23.38 7.26
C ILE A 113 -0.46 24.73 6.84
N LEU A 114 -1.20 25.40 5.95
CA LEU A 114 -0.88 26.75 5.55
C LEU A 114 -1.60 27.74 6.46
N VAL A 115 -0.82 28.63 7.05
CA VAL A 115 -1.34 29.65 7.97
C VAL A 115 -1.78 30.91 7.23
N ASP A 116 -1.22 31.19 6.04
CA ASP A 116 -1.68 32.27 5.15
C ASP A 116 -1.69 31.79 3.68
N PRO A 117 -2.55 32.37 2.81
CA PRO A 117 -2.45 32.21 1.36
C PRO A 117 -1.05 32.63 0.85
N GLY A 118 -0.30 31.69 0.30
CA GLY A 118 1.08 31.94 -0.17
C GLY A 118 2.12 32.16 0.95
N GLY A 119 1.75 31.96 2.21
CA GLY A 119 2.64 32.12 3.37
C GLY A 119 3.43 30.87 3.75
N THR A 120 4.22 30.99 4.82
CA THR A 120 4.95 29.88 5.42
C THR A 120 4.01 28.96 6.20
N GLY A 121 3.81 27.74 5.72
CA GLY A 121 3.10 26.70 6.45
C GLY A 121 3.99 25.96 7.45
N ARG A 122 3.37 25.09 8.25
CA ARG A 122 4.07 24.02 8.96
C ARG A 122 3.85 22.71 8.25
N HIS A 123 4.89 21.88 8.22
CA HIS A 123 4.79 20.53 7.75
C HIS A 123 5.36 19.55 8.76
N GLN A 124 4.72 18.39 8.85
CA GLN A 124 5.21 17.23 9.57
C GLN A 124 5.51 16.15 8.53
N GLN A 125 6.68 15.52 8.64
CA GLN A 125 7.08 14.43 7.77
C GLN A 125 7.34 13.17 8.59
N VAL A 126 6.97 12.04 8.03
CA VAL A 126 7.19 10.72 8.60
C VAL A 126 7.42 9.75 7.46
N ARG A 127 8.35 8.80 7.62
CA ARG A 127 8.56 7.73 6.65
C ARG A 127 7.39 6.76 6.69
N GLU A 128 7.02 6.17 5.56
CA GLU A 128 5.97 5.14 5.52
C GLU A 128 6.31 3.97 6.45
N SER A 129 7.55 3.50 6.46
CA SER A 129 8.01 2.45 7.37
C SER A 129 7.81 2.80 8.85
N GLU A 130 7.96 4.08 9.23
CA GLU A 130 7.68 4.57 10.58
C GLU A 130 6.18 4.77 10.81
N PHE A 131 5.45 5.23 9.79
CA PHE A 131 4.03 5.49 9.85
C PHE A 131 3.24 4.18 10.00
N PHE A 132 3.49 3.20 9.14
CA PHE A 132 2.82 1.91 9.10
C PHE A 132 3.42 0.86 10.05
N ALA A 133 4.48 1.19 10.79
CA ALA A 133 5.09 0.32 11.79
C ALA A 133 4.03 -0.26 12.76
N GLY A 134 3.90 -1.60 12.76
CA GLY A 134 2.97 -2.32 13.63
C GLY A 134 1.50 -2.26 13.22
N LEU A 135 1.17 -1.56 12.12
CA LEU A 135 -0.19 -1.50 11.55
C LEU A 135 -0.39 -2.55 10.46
N LEU A 136 0.69 -2.98 9.81
CA LEU A 136 0.69 -4.02 8.79
C LEU A 136 1.13 -5.37 9.37
N PRO A 137 0.66 -6.50 8.79
CA PRO A 137 1.12 -7.81 9.22
C PRO A 137 2.65 -7.96 9.06
N PRO A 138 3.30 -8.84 9.84
CA PRO A 138 4.73 -9.09 9.70
C PRO A 138 5.11 -9.54 8.29
N GLY A 139 6.17 -8.96 7.72
CA GLY A 139 6.68 -9.31 6.38
C GLY A 139 6.13 -8.49 5.23
N TYR A 140 5.20 -7.56 5.50
CA TYR A 140 4.81 -6.53 4.54
C TYR A 140 5.89 -5.45 4.44
N GLY A 141 5.90 -4.74 3.30
CA GLY A 141 6.86 -3.69 2.98
C GLY A 141 6.75 -2.45 3.89
N PRO A 142 7.49 -1.38 3.58
CA PRO A 142 7.41 -0.13 4.32
C PRO A 142 6.03 0.56 4.21
N ASP A 143 5.23 0.19 3.21
CA ASP A 143 3.99 0.83 2.81
C ASP A 143 2.85 -0.20 2.58
N LEU A 144 1.78 0.20 1.90
CA LEU A 144 0.62 -0.65 1.59
C LEU A 144 0.83 -1.52 0.34
N VAL A 145 2.08 -1.93 0.03
CA VAL A 145 2.35 -2.86 -1.07
C VAL A 145 1.48 -4.13 -0.97
N GLY A 146 0.88 -4.50 -2.10
CA GLY A 146 -0.06 -5.62 -2.16
C GLY A 146 -1.49 -5.27 -1.73
N TYR A 147 -1.79 -4.00 -1.44
CA TYR A 147 -3.14 -3.50 -1.22
C TYR A 147 -3.60 -2.55 -2.32
N GLN A 148 -4.91 -2.44 -2.48
CA GLN A 148 -5.57 -1.41 -3.25
C GLN A 148 -6.23 -0.43 -2.30
N VAL A 149 -5.83 0.84 -2.36
CA VAL A 149 -6.45 1.93 -1.58
C VAL A 149 -7.65 2.46 -2.33
N SER A 150 -8.82 2.48 -1.67
CA SER A 150 -10.09 2.88 -2.26
C SER A 150 -10.57 4.26 -1.79
N ARG A 151 -10.18 4.66 -0.58
CA ARG A 151 -10.52 5.95 0.02
C ARG A 151 -9.47 6.32 1.06
N ILE A 152 -9.26 7.62 1.21
CA ILE A 152 -8.49 8.21 2.32
C ILE A 152 -9.40 9.15 3.09
N ASN A 153 -9.41 8.98 4.40
CA ASN A 153 -10.11 9.81 5.36
C ASN A 153 -9.09 10.59 6.18
N LEU A 154 -9.40 11.86 6.44
CA LEU A 154 -8.69 12.68 7.39
C LEU A 154 -9.67 13.24 8.40
N THR A 155 -9.48 12.88 9.66
CA THR A 155 -10.29 13.39 10.77
C THR A 155 -9.54 14.45 11.55
N VAL A 156 -10.17 15.61 11.77
CA VAL A 156 -9.62 16.69 12.59
C VAL A 156 -9.89 16.39 14.05
N GLY A 157 -8.90 15.89 14.79
CA GLY A 157 -9.04 15.57 16.21
C GLY A 157 -8.99 16.81 17.10
N ARG A 158 -7.97 17.66 16.91
CA ARG A 158 -7.79 18.90 17.66
C ARG A 158 -7.26 19.98 16.73
N LEU A 159 -7.73 21.22 16.93
CA LEU A 159 -7.13 22.40 16.32
C LEU A 159 -7.19 23.55 17.32
N GLY A 160 -6.03 24.05 17.72
CA GLY A 160 -5.83 25.19 18.58
C GLY A 160 -4.96 26.21 17.86
N VAL A 161 -5.48 27.43 17.76
CA VAL A 161 -4.81 28.54 17.09
C VAL A 161 -4.93 29.74 18.00
N THR A 162 -3.82 30.19 18.57
CA THR A 162 -3.80 31.34 19.49
C THR A 162 -2.68 32.28 19.14
N ARG A 163 -2.91 33.59 19.20
CA ARG A 163 -1.83 34.56 19.04
C ARG A 163 -0.81 34.35 20.16
N ASN A 164 0.46 34.21 19.80
CA ASN A 164 1.53 34.04 20.75
C ASN A 164 1.71 35.36 21.53
N PRO A 165 1.56 35.35 22.87
CA PRO A 165 1.59 36.56 23.68
C PRO A 165 3.01 37.14 23.82
N VAL A 166 4.05 36.34 23.55
CA VAL A 166 5.46 36.72 23.69
C VAL A 166 5.98 37.35 22.39
N PHE A 167 5.64 36.75 21.26
CA PHE A 167 6.18 37.13 19.95
C PHE A 167 5.20 37.93 19.08
N GLY A 168 4.04 38.30 19.61
CA GLY A 168 3.13 39.34 19.11
C GLY A 168 2.47 39.08 17.76
N GLN A 169 3.26 38.84 16.72
CA GLN A 169 2.84 38.45 15.39
C GLN A 169 2.79 36.93 15.21
N ASP A 170 3.53 36.16 16.01
CA ASP A 170 3.50 34.69 15.95
C ASP A 170 2.18 34.12 16.42
N ILE A 171 1.90 32.90 15.96
CA ILE A 171 0.71 32.14 16.31
C ILE A 171 1.15 30.79 16.84
N ASP A 172 0.69 30.46 18.04
CA ASP A 172 0.77 29.11 18.58
C ASP A 172 -0.27 28.24 17.87
N LEU A 173 0.21 27.18 17.25
CA LEU A 173 -0.56 26.19 16.52
C LEU A 173 -0.41 24.84 17.22
N ALA A 174 -1.54 24.25 17.60
CA ALA A 174 -1.61 22.89 18.12
C ALA A 174 -2.66 22.11 17.33
N TYR A 175 -2.32 20.92 16.85
CA TYR A 175 -3.29 20.10 16.12
C TYR A 175 -3.07 18.61 16.33
N THR A 176 -4.16 17.87 16.12
CA THR A 176 -4.16 16.41 15.96
C THR A 176 -5.01 16.08 14.75
N PHE A 177 -4.48 15.35 13.77
CA PHE A 177 -5.26 14.78 12.66
C PHE A 177 -5.11 13.28 12.65
N SER A 178 -6.19 12.54 12.40
CA SER A 178 -6.12 11.10 12.14
C SER A 178 -6.16 10.87 10.64
N PHE A 179 -5.12 10.24 10.09
CA PHE A 179 -5.16 9.71 8.73
C PHE A 179 -5.69 8.29 8.78
N GLU A 180 -6.62 7.98 7.89
CA GLU A 180 -7.20 6.66 7.70
C GLU A 180 -7.24 6.30 6.21
N ALA A 181 -6.83 5.07 5.87
CA ALA A 181 -6.93 4.55 4.51
C ALA A 181 -7.78 3.28 4.49
N ASP A 182 -8.79 3.27 3.62
CA ASP A 182 -9.62 2.10 3.32
C ASP A 182 -8.91 1.27 2.24
N ALA A 183 -8.26 0.18 2.64
CA ALA A 183 -7.45 -0.64 1.75
C ALA A 183 -7.90 -2.10 1.75
N SER A 184 -7.88 -2.76 0.59
CA SER A 184 -8.17 -4.19 0.46
C SER A 184 -6.99 -4.90 -0.17
N ALA A 185 -6.63 -6.10 0.27
CA ALA A 185 -5.51 -6.82 -0.34
C ALA A 185 -5.83 -7.12 -1.81
N VAL A 186 -4.86 -6.87 -2.68
CA VAL A 186 -4.93 -7.27 -4.08
C VAL A 186 -4.75 -8.78 -4.13
N PRO A 187 -5.71 -9.54 -4.66
CA PRO A 187 -5.53 -10.98 -4.83
C PRO A 187 -4.27 -11.22 -5.66
N GLU A 188 -3.33 -12.02 -5.15
CA GLU A 188 -2.18 -12.42 -5.96
C GLU A 188 -2.70 -13.05 -7.27
N PRO A 189 -2.17 -12.66 -8.44
CA PRO A 189 -2.47 -13.34 -9.68
C PRO A 189 -2.11 -14.81 -9.47
N GLY A 190 -3.14 -15.67 -9.37
CA GLY A 190 -3.04 -16.94 -8.68
C GLY A 190 -1.75 -17.68 -9.01
N THR A 191 -0.79 -17.64 -8.10
CA THR A 191 0.42 -18.46 -8.15
C THR A 191 0.02 -19.93 -8.29
N LEU A 192 -1.15 -20.30 -7.76
CA LEU A 192 -1.87 -21.56 -7.99
C LEU A 192 -2.26 -21.83 -9.44
N GLY A 193 -2.69 -20.81 -10.19
CA GLY A 193 -2.97 -20.91 -11.62
C GLY A 193 -1.70 -21.16 -12.43
N LEU A 194 -0.60 -20.48 -12.07
CA LEU A 194 0.70 -20.68 -12.71
C LEU A 194 1.32 -22.05 -12.37
N VAL A 195 1.26 -22.47 -11.10
CA VAL A 195 1.72 -23.79 -10.66
C VAL A 195 0.85 -24.89 -11.27
N GLY A 196 -0.47 -24.73 -11.28
CA GLY A 196 -1.41 -25.66 -11.90
C GLY A 196 -1.19 -25.81 -13.41
N ALA A 197 -1.02 -24.69 -14.13
CA ALA A 197 -0.69 -24.71 -15.54
C ALA A 197 0.69 -25.36 -15.80
N GLY A 198 1.68 -25.08 -14.95
CA GLY A 198 3.01 -25.69 -15.01
C GLY A 198 2.97 -27.21 -14.84
N ILE A 199 2.23 -27.71 -13.84
CA ILE A 199 2.04 -29.14 -13.60
C ILE A 199 1.29 -29.80 -14.76
N ALA A 200 0.20 -29.18 -15.23
CA ALA A 200 -0.57 -29.68 -16.37
C ALA A 200 0.29 -29.78 -17.65
N ALA A 201 1.13 -28.77 -17.92
CA ALA A 201 2.06 -28.79 -19.04
C ALA A 201 3.12 -29.89 -18.90
N LEU A 202 3.63 -30.12 -17.68
CA LEU A 202 4.61 -31.18 -17.39
C LEU A 202 4.01 -32.59 -17.59
N LEU A 203 2.77 -32.79 -17.13
CA LEU A 203 2.04 -34.05 -17.31
C LEU A 203 1.68 -34.31 -18.78
N ALA A 204 1.26 -33.28 -19.52
CA ALA A 204 0.99 -33.41 -20.96
C ALA A 204 2.24 -33.77 -21.77
N ARG A 205 3.41 -33.22 -21.40
CA ARG A 205 4.70 -33.51 -22.06
C ARG A 205 5.21 -34.92 -21.76
N THR A 206 5.04 -35.40 -20.53
CA THR A 206 5.49 -36.74 -20.12
C THR A 206 4.55 -37.85 -20.63
N GLY A 207 3.24 -37.60 -20.71
CA GLY A 207 2.26 -38.54 -21.26
C GLY A 207 2.46 -38.87 -22.75
N ARG A 208 2.97 -37.92 -23.55
CA ARG A 208 3.26 -38.16 -24.98
C ARG A 208 4.42 -39.13 -25.23
N ARG A 209 5.34 -39.32 -24.27
CA ARG A 209 6.51 -40.20 -24.47
C ARG A 209 6.20 -41.70 -24.32
N ARG A 210 5.03 -42.09 -23.81
CA ARG A 210 4.66 -43.51 -23.62
C ARG A 210 3.73 -44.07 -24.70
N ARG A 211 3.36 -43.28 -25.72
CA ARG A 211 2.39 -43.69 -26.74
C ARG A 211 3.00 -43.87 -28.12
N GLY A 212 4.26 -44.29 -28.17
CA GLY A 212 4.99 -44.55 -29.40
C GLY A 212 5.81 -45.83 -29.29
N GLU A 213 5.13 -46.97 -29.14
CA GLU A 213 5.67 -48.30 -29.44
C GLU A 213 4.49 -49.29 -29.45
N ILE A 214 3.81 -49.39 -30.59
CA ILE A 214 3.10 -50.61 -30.94
C ILE A 214 4.08 -51.36 -31.85
N PRO A 215 4.73 -52.44 -31.37
CA PRO A 215 5.49 -53.32 -32.24
C PRO A 215 4.50 -53.96 -33.21
N THR A 216 4.50 -53.54 -34.47
CA THR A 216 3.87 -54.31 -35.54
C THR A 216 4.75 -55.52 -35.79
N ASP A 217 4.46 -56.60 -35.08
CA ASP A 217 5.00 -57.92 -35.35
C ASP A 217 4.33 -58.48 -36.61
N ASN A 218 4.91 -58.18 -37.76
CA ASN A 218 4.58 -58.82 -39.03
C ASN A 218 5.44 -60.08 -39.16
N SER A 219 5.07 -61.14 -38.45
CA SER A 219 5.58 -62.48 -38.68
C SER A 219 4.43 -63.46 -38.92
N LEU A 220 3.96 -63.51 -40.18
CA LEU A 220 3.25 -64.66 -40.72
C LEU A 220 3.92 -65.09 -42.03
N THR A 221 4.80 -66.08 -41.88
CA THR A 221 5.05 -67.20 -42.81
C THR A 221 3.71 -67.79 -43.33
N ALA A 222 3.57 -68.41 -44.49
CA ALA A 222 4.48 -68.97 -45.50
C ALA A 222 3.73 -69.01 -46.85
#